data_AF-X1TL02-F1
#
_entry.id   AF-X1TL02-F1
#
_cell.length_a   1.000
_cell.length_b   1.000
_cell.length_c   1.000
_cell.angle_alpha   90.00
_cell.angle_beta   90.00
_cell.angle_gamma   90.00
#
_symmetry.space_group_name_H-M   'P 1'
#
loop_
_entity.id
_entity.type
_entity.pdbx_description
1 polymer ?
#
loop_
_entity_poly.entity_id
_entity_poly.type
_entity_poly.pdbx_seq_one_letter_code
_entity_poly.pdbx_strand_id
1 'polypeptide(L)'
;MIGTDLEAVGINIYFDYVLHGWPVNNAVAAAYTPLEELPPSARELYEYDPVKAKQMLADAGYPAGFEMDLLVAVDVQNRVDYASMVKAMWEELGVTVNLIEAERAAYAAQTTATPESGCSYSDSFTGGVGSANPLGAIGSLAERPWNRYHFDDEYVFEQYTLATQELDLSKRNAILKDVVVYALEQAIVVPGPAGYENCAYWPWVKNYYGETEA
;
A
#
# COMPACT_ATOMS: atom_id res chain seq x y z
N MET A 1 -0.43 -7.42 7.00
CA MET A 1 -0.74 -8.86 6.97
C MET A 1 -0.08 -9.46 8.20
N ILE A 2 -0.82 -10.21 9.02
CA ILE A 2 -0.30 -10.76 10.29
C ILE A 2 0.88 -11.73 10.15
N GLY A 3 1.15 -12.22 8.92
CA GLY A 3 2.31 -13.04 8.60
C GLY A 3 3.57 -12.26 8.24
N THR A 4 3.51 -10.92 8.18
CA THR A 4 4.64 -10.05 7.85
C THR A 4 4.99 -9.21 9.07
N ASP A 5 6.22 -9.31 9.56
CA ASP A 5 6.71 -8.47 10.66
C ASP A 5 7.06 -7.07 10.12
N LEU A 6 6.04 -6.20 10.11
CA LEU A 6 6.16 -4.84 9.59
C LEU A 6 7.10 -3.96 10.43
N GLU A 7 7.26 -4.26 11.72
CA GLU A 7 8.21 -3.56 12.60
C GLU A 7 9.64 -3.93 12.22
N ALA A 8 9.93 -5.23 12.03
CA ALA A 8 11.23 -5.69 11.55
C ALA A 8 11.55 -5.11 10.16
N VAL A 9 10.58 -5.06 9.25
CA VAL A 9 10.75 -4.38 7.95
C VAL A 9 11.07 -2.89 8.14
N GLY A 10 10.30 -2.19 8.98
CA GLY A 10 10.49 -0.76 9.28
C GLY A 10 11.90 -0.45 9.74
N ILE A 11 12.37 -1.19 10.75
CA ILE A 11 13.70 -1.03 11.36
C ILE A 11 14.82 -1.30 10.37
N ASN A 12 14.73 -2.39 9.58
CA ASN A 12 15.84 -2.83 8.74
C ASN A 12 15.93 -2.09 7.40
N ILE A 13 14.81 -1.56 6.89
CA ILE A 13 14.76 -0.93 5.57
C ILE A 13 14.71 0.59 5.64
N TYR A 14 13.92 1.13 6.57
CA TYR A 14 13.59 2.56 6.57
C TYR A 14 14.28 3.33 7.70
N PHE A 15 14.73 2.65 8.76
CA PHE A 15 15.33 3.20 9.98
C PHE A 15 14.38 4.09 10.80
N ASP A 16 13.87 5.16 10.20
CA ASP A 16 12.79 6.01 10.70
C ASP A 16 11.55 5.79 9.82
N TYR A 17 10.44 5.40 10.43
CA TYR A 17 9.26 4.95 9.71
C TYR A 17 7.96 5.22 10.47
N VAL A 18 6.88 5.26 9.70
CA VAL A 18 5.51 5.26 10.18
C VAL A 18 4.89 3.91 9.84
N LEU A 19 4.46 3.16 10.87
CA LEU A 19 3.85 1.85 10.69
C LEU A 19 2.53 1.94 9.93
N HIS A 20 1.64 2.86 10.33
CA HIS A 20 0.35 3.09 9.68
C HIS A 20 0.35 4.41 8.87
N GLY A 21 0.65 4.29 7.57
CA GLY A 21 0.68 5.42 6.63
C GLY A 21 -0.13 5.21 5.33
N TRP A 22 -0.88 4.12 5.23
CA TRP A 22 -1.75 3.77 4.10
C TRP A 22 -3.20 3.65 4.58
N PRO A 23 -4.21 4.00 3.77
CA PRO A 23 -4.15 4.70 2.48
C PRO A 23 -3.71 6.16 2.61
N VAL A 24 -3.99 6.77 3.77
CA VAL A 24 -3.68 8.15 4.09
C VAL A 24 -2.74 8.20 5.28
N ASN A 25 -1.76 9.10 5.26
CA ASN A 25 -0.80 9.24 6.35
C ASN A 25 -1.24 10.27 7.41
N ASN A 26 -0.55 10.24 8.55
CA ASN A 26 -0.83 11.09 9.69
C ASN A 26 -0.63 12.60 9.46
N ALA A 27 0.04 13.02 8.38
CA ALA A 27 0.16 14.44 8.03
C ALA A 27 -1.18 15.03 7.59
N VAL A 28 -2.15 14.19 7.18
CA VAL A 28 -3.50 14.61 6.78
C VAL A 28 -4.52 14.28 7.87
N ALA A 29 -4.36 14.90 9.04
CA ALA A 29 -5.16 14.64 10.25
C ALA A 29 -6.69 14.63 10.01
N ALA A 30 -7.18 15.43 9.06
CA ALA A 30 -8.61 15.51 8.76
C ALA A 30 -9.21 14.24 8.10
N ALA A 31 -8.38 13.41 7.46
CA ALA A 31 -8.80 12.17 6.80
C ALA A 31 -8.05 10.93 7.33
N TYR A 32 -7.25 11.09 8.38
CA TYR A 32 -6.49 10.02 9.03
C TYR A 32 -7.21 9.52 10.28
N THR A 33 -7.12 8.21 10.53
CA THR A 33 -7.57 7.55 11.76
C THR A 33 -6.35 6.88 12.41
N PRO A 34 -5.95 7.26 13.64
CA PRO A 34 -4.85 6.61 14.34
C PRO A 34 -5.05 5.10 14.48
N LEU A 35 -3.96 4.34 14.50
CA LEU A 35 -3.97 2.87 14.56
C LEU A 35 -4.78 2.33 15.75
N GLU A 36 -4.73 3.02 16.88
CA GLU A 36 -5.44 2.68 18.13
C GLU A 36 -6.95 2.94 18.04
N GLU A 37 -7.38 3.80 17.11
CA GLU A 37 -8.77 4.14 16.83
C GLU A 37 -9.35 3.33 15.66
N LEU A 38 -8.51 2.61 14.90
CA LEU A 38 -8.98 1.74 13.82
C LEU A 38 -9.86 0.60 14.35
N PRO A 39 -10.85 0.13 13.55
CA PRO A 39 -11.56 -1.11 13.81
C PRO A 39 -10.61 -2.31 14.01
N PRO A 40 -11.01 -3.33 14.79
CA PRO A 40 -10.13 -4.48 15.06
C PRO A 40 -9.62 -5.20 13.80
N SER A 41 -10.48 -5.35 12.79
CA SER A 41 -10.16 -5.90 11.46
C SER A 41 -9.02 -5.15 10.77
N ALA A 42 -9.07 -3.81 10.76
CA ALA A 42 -8.05 -2.98 10.16
C ALA A 42 -6.76 -2.93 11.01
N ARG A 43 -6.89 -2.92 12.34
CA ARG A 43 -5.74 -2.92 13.26
C ARG A 43 -4.93 -4.20 13.17
N GLU A 44 -5.61 -5.34 13.06
CA GLU A 44 -5.00 -6.65 12.92
C GLU A 44 -4.03 -6.72 11.73
N LEU A 45 -4.25 -5.93 10.67
CA LEU A 45 -3.33 -5.87 9.52
C LEU A 45 -1.91 -5.43 9.90
N TYR A 46 -1.73 -4.77 11.04
CA TYR A 46 -0.46 -4.25 11.56
C TYR A 46 0.11 -5.07 12.72
N GLU A 47 -0.60 -6.11 13.17
CA GLU A 47 -0.08 -7.05 14.16
C GLU A 47 0.81 -8.10 13.50
N TYR A 48 1.63 -8.79 14.28
CA TYR A 48 2.43 -9.93 13.80
C TYR A 48 2.07 -11.19 14.59
N ASP A 49 1.39 -12.12 13.91
CA ASP A 49 0.98 -13.43 14.42
C ASP A 49 1.12 -14.48 13.30
N PRO A 50 2.32 -15.07 13.14
CA PRO A 50 2.57 -16.08 12.11
C PRO A 50 1.81 -17.39 12.35
N VAL A 51 1.38 -17.68 13.59
CA VAL A 51 0.59 -18.87 13.92
C VAL A 51 -0.83 -18.70 13.37
N LYS A 52 -1.44 -17.56 13.66
CA LYS A 52 -2.76 -17.22 13.14
C LYS A 52 -2.74 -17.04 11.61
N ALA A 53 -1.66 -16.48 11.05
CA ALA A 53 -1.49 -16.38 9.60
C ALA A 53 -1.55 -17.77 8.92
N LYS A 54 -0.81 -18.75 9.44
CA LYS A 54 -0.87 -20.15 8.95
C LYS A 54 -2.26 -20.75 9.08
N GLN A 55 -2.95 -20.49 10.18
CA GLN A 55 -4.32 -20.96 10.37
C GLN A 55 -5.28 -20.35 9.33
N MET A 56 -5.18 -19.04 9.07
CA MET A 56 -5.98 -18.37 8.05
C MET A 56 -5.73 -18.94 6.64
N LEU A 57 -4.47 -19.24 6.31
CA LEU A 57 -4.14 -19.90 5.04
C LEU A 57 -4.77 -21.30 4.95
N ALA A 58 -4.72 -22.09 6.03
CA ALA A 58 -5.35 -23.40 6.07
C ALA A 58 -6.89 -23.32 5.94
N ASP A 59 -7.52 -22.39 6.65
CA ASP A 59 -8.97 -22.16 6.59
C ASP A 59 -9.42 -21.68 5.22
N ALA A 60 -8.57 -20.93 4.50
CA ALA A 60 -8.77 -20.51 3.12
C ALA A 60 -8.54 -21.62 2.09
N GLY A 61 -8.15 -22.83 2.51
CA GLY A 61 -7.92 -23.98 1.62
C GLY A 61 -6.48 -24.17 1.16
N TYR A 62 -5.52 -23.46 1.77
CA TYR A 62 -4.08 -23.53 1.48
C TYR A 62 -3.25 -24.04 2.67
N PRO A 63 -3.54 -25.23 3.24
CA PRO A 63 -2.84 -25.74 4.42
C PRO A 63 -1.36 -26.08 4.17
N ALA A 64 -0.99 -26.30 2.90
CA ALA A 64 0.40 -26.50 2.47
C ALA A 64 1.01 -25.22 1.87
N GLY A 65 0.28 -24.09 1.93
CA GLY A 65 0.62 -22.86 1.24
C GLY A 65 0.40 -22.94 -0.28
N PHE A 66 1.07 -22.06 -1.01
CA PHE A 66 0.97 -21.91 -2.47
C PHE A 66 2.20 -21.18 -3.01
N GLU A 67 2.35 -21.15 -4.34
CA GLU A 67 3.37 -20.36 -5.01
C GLU A 67 2.74 -19.10 -5.62
N MET A 68 3.48 -17.99 -5.64
CA MET A 68 3.03 -16.75 -6.27
C MET A 68 4.19 -15.95 -6.86
N ASP A 69 3.89 -15.19 -7.91
CA ASP A 69 4.81 -14.25 -8.55
C ASP A 69 4.64 -12.83 -7.96
N LEU A 70 5.74 -12.23 -7.52
CA LEU A 70 5.81 -10.87 -7.00
C LEU A 70 6.65 -10.01 -7.94
N LEU A 71 6.00 -9.10 -8.66
CA LEU A 71 6.66 -8.12 -9.53
C LEU A 71 7.35 -7.02 -8.71
N VAL A 72 8.63 -6.80 -8.95
CA VAL A 72 9.48 -5.84 -8.23
C VAL A 72 10.15 -4.88 -9.21
N ALA A 73 10.03 -3.57 -8.93
CA ALA A 73 10.81 -2.56 -9.64
C ALA A 73 12.22 -2.51 -9.05
N VAL A 74 13.25 -2.86 -9.84
CA VAL A 74 14.64 -3.01 -9.34
C VAL A 74 15.40 -1.70 -9.20
N ASP A 75 14.98 -0.65 -9.90
CA ASP A 75 15.61 0.67 -9.88
C ASP A 75 14.99 1.63 -8.84
N VAL A 76 14.08 1.12 -8.00
CA VAL A 76 13.48 1.89 -6.91
C VAL A 76 14.10 1.46 -5.59
N GLN A 77 14.65 2.44 -4.87
CA GLN A 77 15.29 2.28 -3.57
C GLN A 77 14.43 1.39 -2.65
N ASN A 78 15.10 0.46 -1.96
CA ASN A 78 14.54 -0.43 -0.93
C ASN A 78 13.50 -1.47 -1.38
N ARG A 79 13.05 -1.49 -2.64
CA ARG A 79 12.00 -2.44 -3.08
C ARG A 79 12.49 -3.89 -3.16
N VAL A 80 13.71 -4.11 -3.64
CA VAL A 80 14.31 -5.44 -3.72
C VAL A 80 14.57 -6.02 -2.34
N ASP A 81 15.08 -5.20 -1.42
CA ASP A 81 15.31 -5.60 -0.02
C ASP A 81 13.97 -5.91 0.68
N TYR A 82 12.95 -5.07 0.49
CA TYR A 82 11.59 -5.31 0.99
C TYR A 82 11.02 -6.63 0.47
N ALA A 83 11.07 -6.85 -0.85
CA ALA A 83 10.57 -8.08 -1.46
C ALA A 83 11.31 -9.32 -0.95
N SER A 84 12.62 -9.21 -0.73
CA SER A 84 13.46 -10.30 -0.19
C SER A 84 13.11 -10.63 1.26
N MET A 85 12.89 -9.61 2.11
CA MET A 85 12.44 -9.81 3.49
C MET A 85 11.06 -10.46 3.54
N VAL A 86 10.10 -9.96 2.74
CA VAL A 86 8.74 -10.52 2.67
C VAL A 86 8.78 -11.96 2.18
N LYS A 87 9.56 -12.26 1.14
CA LYS A 87 9.77 -13.63 0.65
C LYS A 87 10.25 -14.57 1.77
N ALA A 88 11.23 -14.16 2.57
CA ALA A 88 11.75 -14.98 3.66
C ALA A 88 10.70 -15.22 4.75
N MET A 89 9.94 -14.19 5.15
CA MET A 89 8.87 -14.33 6.14
C MET A 89 7.75 -15.24 5.65
N TRP A 90 7.38 -15.13 4.37
CA TRP A 90 6.28 -15.89 3.77
C TRP A 90 6.65 -17.34 3.48
N GLU A 91 7.93 -17.64 3.24
CA GLU A 91 8.43 -19.01 3.12
C GLU A 91 8.18 -19.80 4.42
N GLU A 92 8.33 -19.17 5.59
CA GLU A 92 7.99 -19.80 6.87
C GLU A 92 6.50 -20.14 6.99
N LEU A 93 5.63 -19.44 6.26
CA LEU A 93 4.18 -19.67 6.18
C LEU A 93 3.79 -20.70 5.12
N GLY A 94 4.75 -21.21 4.35
CA GLY A 94 4.52 -22.13 3.22
C GLY A 94 4.20 -21.41 1.90
N VAL A 95 4.36 -20.09 1.82
CA VAL A 95 4.13 -19.32 0.60
C VAL A 95 5.46 -19.13 -0.13
N THR A 96 5.58 -19.77 -1.29
CA THR A 96 6.77 -19.65 -2.15
C THR A 96 6.62 -18.43 -3.06
N VAL A 97 7.40 -17.37 -2.80
CA VAL A 97 7.38 -16.16 -3.63
C VAL A 97 8.46 -16.21 -4.72
N ASN A 98 8.06 -16.12 -5.98
CA ASN A 98 8.95 -15.93 -7.13
C ASN A 98 9.10 -14.43 -7.40
N LEU A 99 10.32 -13.88 -7.28
CA LEU A 99 10.55 -12.46 -7.56
C LEU A 99 10.70 -12.25 -9.07
N ILE A 100 9.81 -11.44 -9.64
CA ILE A 100 9.85 -11.04 -11.05
C ILE A 100 10.40 -9.63 -11.10
N GLU A 101 11.65 -9.48 -11.54
CA GLU A 101 12.33 -8.20 -11.59
C GLU A 101 12.03 -7.44 -12.90
N ALA A 102 11.76 -6.15 -12.79
CA ALA A 102 11.54 -5.27 -13.95
C ALA A 102 12.11 -3.87 -13.70
N GLU A 103 12.68 -3.25 -14.74
CA GLU A 103 13.04 -1.82 -14.74
C GLU A 103 11.77 -0.94 -14.67
N ARG A 104 11.84 0.28 -14.09
CA ARG A 104 10.67 1.15 -13.82
C ARG A 104 9.69 1.30 -14.98
N ALA A 105 10.16 1.48 -16.20
CA ALA A 105 9.27 1.65 -17.36
C ALA A 105 8.48 0.36 -17.68
N ALA A 106 9.15 -0.80 -17.59
CA ALA A 106 8.50 -2.09 -17.78
C ALA A 106 7.56 -2.40 -16.61
N TYR A 107 7.99 -2.15 -15.37
CA TYR A 107 7.15 -2.28 -14.18
C TYR A 107 5.87 -1.42 -14.29
N ALA A 108 6.01 -0.16 -14.70
CA ALA A 108 4.88 0.75 -14.88
C ALA A 108 3.90 0.21 -15.93
N ALA A 109 4.40 -0.20 -17.10
CA ALA A 109 3.58 -0.79 -18.15
C ALA A 109 2.78 -2.01 -17.66
N GLN A 110 3.41 -2.89 -16.86
CA GLN A 110 2.76 -4.09 -16.33
C GLN A 110 1.70 -3.79 -15.25
N THR A 111 1.81 -2.66 -14.54
CA THR A 111 0.97 -2.36 -13.37
C THR A 111 -0.07 -1.27 -13.59
N THR A 112 0.13 -0.32 -14.52
CA THR A 112 -0.79 0.82 -14.76
C THR A 112 -1.62 0.68 -16.03
N ALA A 113 -1.38 -0.35 -16.83
CA ALA A 113 -2.23 -0.62 -17.98
C ALA A 113 -3.58 -1.20 -17.51
N THR A 114 -4.60 -1.16 -18.37
CA THR A 114 -5.83 -1.93 -18.16
C THR A 114 -5.62 -3.38 -18.64
N PRO A 115 -6.46 -4.36 -18.24
CA PRO A 115 -6.41 -5.71 -18.82
C PRO A 115 -6.43 -5.70 -20.36
N GLU A 116 -7.17 -4.75 -20.96
CA GLU A 116 -7.28 -4.57 -22.41
C GLU A 116 -6.06 -3.87 -23.04
N SER A 117 -5.25 -3.16 -22.24
CA SER A 117 -4.12 -2.34 -22.71
C SER A 117 -2.75 -2.80 -22.19
N GLY A 118 -2.67 -3.93 -21.47
CA GLY A 118 -1.42 -4.61 -21.15
C GLY A 118 -1.07 -4.74 -19.66
N CYS A 119 -2.02 -4.66 -18.73
CA CYS A 119 -1.76 -5.06 -17.34
C CYS A 119 -1.39 -6.54 -17.33
N SER A 120 -0.19 -6.89 -16.86
CA SER A 120 0.34 -8.23 -17.06
C SER A 120 1.12 -8.80 -15.87
N TYR A 121 1.10 -8.14 -14.71
CA TYR A 121 1.57 -8.81 -13.50
C TYR A 121 0.64 -9.98 -13.17
N SER A 122 1.18 -11.10 -12.69
CA SER A 122 0.38 -12.32 -12.45
C SER A 122 -0.40 -12.22 -11.15
N ASP A 123 0.30 -12.15 -10.01
CA ASP A 123 -0.35 -12.33 -8.70
C ASP A 123 -0.22 -11.07 -7.84
N SER A 124 0.98 -10.49 -7.75
CA SER A 124 1.20 -9.29 -6.94
C SER A 124 2.35 -8.43 -7.44
N PHE A 125 2.48 -7.23 -6.88
CA PHE A 125 3.57 -6.31 -7.15
C PHE A 125 3.95 -5.49 -5.91
N THR A 126 5.21 -5.09 -5.80
CA THR A 126 5.63 -4.10 -4.79
C THR A 126 5.38 -2.69 -5.30
N GLY A 127 4.51 -1.93 -4.64
CA GLY A 127 4.15 -0.57 -5.05
C GLY A 127 4.23 0.44 -3.91
N GLY A 128 4.54 1.69 -4.27
CA GLY A 128 4.24 2.85 -3.43
C GLY A 128 2.97 3.55 -3.91
N VAL A 129 2.25 4.19 -2.98
CA VAL A 129 1.10 5.07 -3.25
C VAL A 129 1.30 6.36 -2.47
N GLY A 130 1.05 7.50 -3.11
CA GLY A 130 1.06 8.78 -2.42
C GLY A 130 -0.07 8.86 -1.39
N SER A 131 0.27 8.95 -0.10
CA SER A 131 -0.68 8.95 1.01
C SER A 131 -0.93 10.33 1.64
N ALA A 132 -0.28 11.37 1.13
CA ALA A 132 -0.45 12.76 1.59
C ALA A 132 -1.65 13.49 0.94
N ASN A 133 -2.30 12.88 -0.07
CA ASN A 133 -3.49 13.40 -0.71
C ASN A 133 -4.62 12.35 -0.64
N PRO A 134 -5.60 12.51 0.28
CA PRO A 134 -6.67 11.53 0.46
C PRO A 134 -7.49 11.26 -0.79
N LEU A 135 -7.72 12.29 -1.62
CA LEU A 135 -8.46 12.12 -2.87
C LEU A 135 -7.68 11.27 -3.88
N GLY A 136 -6.37 11.51 -3.99
CA GLY A 136 -5.48 10.71 -4.83
C GLY A 136 -5.33 9.27 -4.32
N ALA A 137 -5.22 9.08 -3.00
CA ALA A 137 -5.13 7.77 -2.37
C ALA A 137 -6.37 6.91 -2.67
N ILE A 138 -7.57 7.44 -2.45
CA ILE A 138 -8.82 6.74 -2.75
C ILE A 138 -9.03 6.61 -4.27
N GLY A 139 -8.64 7.60 -5.07
CA GLY A 139 -8.66 7.50 -6.53
C GLY A 139 -7.82 6.33 -7.06
N SER A 140 -6.70 6.00 -6.40
CA SER A 140 -5.89 4.82 -6.72
C SER A 140 -6.54 3.47 -6.41
N LEU A 141 -7.70 3.48 -5.74
CA LEU A 141 -8.54 2.31 -5.49
C LEU A 141 -9.83 2.35 -6.32
N ALA A 142 -10.33 3.54 -6.64
CA ALA A 142 -11.63 3.74 -7.28
C ALA A 142 -11.56 3.79 -8.82
N GLU A 143 -10.51 4.36 -9.41
CA GLU A 143 -10.53 4.77 -10.83
C GLU A 143 -9.32 4.25 -11.62
N ARG A 144 -9.57 3.70 -12.82
CA ARG A 144 -8.52 3.30 -13.78
C ARG A 144 -8.02 4.53 -14.56
N PRO A 145 -6.73 4.58 -14.97
CA PRO A 145 -5.72 3.52 -14.92
C PRO A 145 -4.99 3.38 -13.57
N TRP A 146 -5.30 4.23 -12.60
CA TRP A 146 -4.55 4.31 -11.33
C TRP A 146 -4.90 3.19 -10.34
N ASN A 147 -6.08 2.58 -10.48
CA ASN A 147 -6.44 1.35 -9.80
C ASN A 147 -5.69 0.15 -10.39
N ARG A 148 -4.52 -0.10 -9.81
CA ARG A 148 -3.60 -1.19 -10.15
C ARG A 148 -3.97 -2.51 -9.49
N TYR A 149 -4.93 -2.53 -8.57
CA TYR A 149 -5.23 -3.69 -7.70
C TYR A 149 -6.35 -4.59 -8.23
N HIS A 150 -6.96 -4.21 -9.36
CA HIS A 150 -8.19 -4.84 -9.87
C HIS A 150 -9.32 -4.89 -8.84
N PHE A 151 -9.29 -3.97 -7.87
CA PHE A 151 -10.32 -3.83 -6.84
C PHE A 151 -11.55 -3.14 -7.44
N ASP A 152 -12.70 -3.78 -7.41
CA ASP A 152 -13.96 -3.25 -7.95
C ASP A 152 -15.01 -3.23 -6.83
N ASP A 153 -15.27 -2.05 -6.30
CA ASP A 153 -16.16 -1.85 -5.17
C ASP A 153 -17.02 -0.60 -5.39
N GLU A 154 -18.33 -0.82 -5.43
CA GLU A 154 -19.32 0.22 -5.72
C GLU A 154 -19.31 1.32 -4.65
N TYR A 155 -19.15 0.96 -3.37
CA TYR A 155 -19.14 1.93 -2.29
C TYR A 155 -17.91 2.83 -2.36
N VAL A 156 -16.72 2.27 -2.58
CA VAL A 156 -15.48 3.06 -2.74
C VAL A 156 -15.58 4.00 -3.94
N PHE A 157 -16.14 3.52 -5.07
CA PHE A 157 -16.32 4.34 -6.26
C PHE A 157 -17.33 5.49 -6.05
N GLU A 158 -18.45 5.22 -5.37
CA GLU A 158 -19.45 6.23 -5.03
C GLU A 158 -18.89 7.30 -4.08
N GLN A 159 -18.19 6.90 -3.02
CA GLN A 159 -17.58 7.86 -2.07
C GLN A 159 -16.51 8.71 -2.75
N TYR A 160 -15.69 8.11 -3.62
CA TYR A 160 -14.73 8.86 -4.44
C TYR A 160 -15.43 9.89 -5.34
N THR A 161 -16.52 9.49 -6.01
CA THR A 161 -17.31 10.38 -6.88
C THR A 161 -17.92 11.54 -6.08
N LEU A 162 -18.46 11.28 -4.89
CA LEU A 162 -18.97 12.34 -4.01
C LEU A 162 -17.85 13.28 -3.56
N ALA A 163 -16.70 12.74 -3.15
CA ALA A 163 -15.56 13.53 -2.69
C ALA A 163 -14.96 14.41 -3.80
N THR A 164 -14.97 13.97 -5.06
CA THR A 164 -14.49 14.78 -6.20
C THR A 164 -15.43 15.96 -6.53
N GLN A 165 -16.72 15.85 -6.20
CA GLN A 165 -17.72 16.89 -6.47
C GLN A 165 -17.91 17.88 -5.30
N GLU A 166 -17.38 17.55 -4.11
CA GLU A 166 -17.49 18.40 -2.92
C GLU A 166 -16.40 19.49 -2.91
N LEU A 167 -16.84 20.75 -2.86
CA LEU A 167 -15.97 21.93 -2.86
C LEU A 167 -15.53 22.34 -1.45
N ASP A 168 -16.30 21.99 -0.43
CA ASP A 168 -15.94 22.21 0.96
C ASP A 168 -14.91 21.16 1.42
N LEU A 169 -13.69 21.62 1.70
CA LEU A 169 -12.59 20.73 2.08
C LEU A 169 -12.87 19.93 3.35
N SER A 170 -13.63 20.48 4.31
CA SER A 170 -13.93 19.80 5.57
C SER A 170 -14.93 18.67 5.33
N LYS A 171 -15.98 18.92 4.55
CA LYS A 171 -16.94 17.89 4.15
C LYS A 171 -16.29 16.80 3.30
N ARG A 172 -15.46 17.19 2.34
CA ARG A 172 -14.71 16.24 1.50
C ARG A 172 -13.80 15.34 2.34
N ASN A 173 -13.07 15.91 3.29
CA ASN A 173 -12.19 15.11 4.16
C ASN A 173 -12.99 14.19 5.09
N ALA A 174 -14.18 14.58 5.54
CA ALA A 174 -15.06 13.71 6.31
C ALA A 174 -15.52 12.49 5.49
N ILE A 175 -15.96 12.70 4.25
CA ILE A 175 -16.31 11.62 3.30
C ILE A 175 -15.11 10.68 3.11
N LEU A 176 -13.92 11.26 2.87
CA LEU A 176 -12.70 10.49 2.64
C LEU A 176 -12.23 9.74 3.90
N LYS A 177 -12.44 10.28 5.10
CA LYS A 177 -12.07 9.60 6.35
C LYS A 177 -12.80 8.27 6.50
N ASP A 178 -14.10 8.25 6.23
CA ASP A 178 -14.93 7.05 6.36
C ASP A 178 -14.51 5.98 5.34
N VAL A 179 -14.35 6.35 4.06
CA VAL A 179 -13.95 5.41 3.01
C VAL A 179 -12.50 4.93 3.16
N VAL A 180 -11.61 5.72 3.76
CA VAL A 180 -10.24 5.30 4.10
C VAL A 180 -10.24 4.15 5.10
N VAL A 181 -11.05 4.22 6.15
CA VAL A 181 -11.18 3.14 7.14
C VAL A 181 -11.81 1.90 6.50
N TYR A 182 -12.87 2.08 5.70
CA TYR A 182 -13.49 0.97 4.98
C TYR A 182 -12.51 0.25 4.05
N ALA A 183 -11.73 1.00 3.27
CA ALA A 183 -10.74 0.45 2.34
C ALA A 183 -9.64 -0.35 3.07
N LEU A 184 -9.27 0.06 4.29
CA LEU A 184 -8.37 -0.72 5.15
C LEU A 184 -8.95 -2.08 5.49
N GLU A 185 -10.21 -2.13 5.92
CA GLU A 185 -10.86 -3.39 6.30
C GLU A 185 -10.99 -4.37 5.13
N GLN A 186 -10.99 -3.90 3.88
CA GLN A 186 -11.00 -4.75 2.70
C GLN A 186 -9.66 -5.48 2.44
N ALA A 187 -8.59 -5.13 3.14
CA ALA A 187 -7.26 -5.76 3.02
C ALA A 187 -6.75 -5.87 1.57
N ILE A 188 -7.03 -4.85 0.74
CA ILE A 188 -6.69 -4.78 -0.70
C ILE A 188 -5.18 -4.87 -0.92
N VAL A 189 -4.41 -4.30 0.01
CA VAL A 189 -2.96 -4.33 0.01
C VAL A 189 -2.46 -4.85 1.35
N VAL A 190 -1.26 -5.45 1.34
CA VAL A 190 -0.49 -5.62 2.56
C VAL A 190 0.19 -4.27 2.85
N PRO A 191 -0.25 -3.50 3.86
CA PRO A 191 0.36 -2.20 4.14
C PRO A 191 1.80 -2.42 4.60
N GLY A 192 2.75 -1.81 3.90
CA GLY A 192 4.15 -1.72 4.35
C GLY A 192 4.36 -0.50 5.25
N PRO A 193 5.40 -0.51 6.10
CA PRO A 193 5.81 0.70 6.81
C PRO A 193 6.24 1.77 5.79
N ALA A 194 5.92 3.03 6.09
CA ALA A 194 6.27 4.17 5.26
C ALA A 194 7.55 4.83 5.79
N GLY A 195 8.59 4.90 4.97
CA GLY A 195 9.81 5.65 5.30
C GLY A 195 9.66 7.15 5.07
N TYR A 196 10.55 7.93 5.69
CA TYR A 196 10.66 9.36 5.43
C TYR A 196 11.52 9.65 4.19
N GLU A 197 11.02 10.50 3.31
CA GLU A 197 11.83 11.09 2.24
C GLU A 197 12.57 12.33 2.77
N ASN A 198 13.89 12.33 2.63
CA ASN A 198 14.73 13.43 3.07
C ASN A 198 15.27 14.20 1.87
N CYS A 199 14.88 15.48 1.75
CA CYS A 199 15.38 16.37 0.70
C CYS A 199 16.49 17.28 1.26
N ALA A 200 17.69 17.19 0.71
CA ALA A 200 18.79 18.10 1.01
C ALA A 200 18.96 19.11 -0.14
N TYR A 201 19.01 20.41 0.20
CA TYR A 201 19.21 21.48 -0.76
C TYR A 201 20.18 22.53 -0.22
N TRP A 202 20.77 23.30 -1.13
CA TRP A 202 21.75 24.33 -0.77
C TRP A 202 21.10 25.45 0.06
N PRO A 203 21.80 26.05 1.04
CA PRO A 203 21.23 27.08 1.92
C PRO A 203 20.69 28.33 1.21
N TRP A 204 21.16 28.60 -0.01
CA TRP A 204 20.71 29.72 -0.85
C TRP A 204 19.48 29.41 -1.70
N VAL A 205 19.06 28.15 -1.80
CA VAL A 205 17.77 27.80 -2.39
C VAL A 205 16.67 28.25 -1.43
N LYS A 206 15.75 29.07 -1.94
CA LYS A 206 14.61 29.60 -1.20
C LYS A 206 13.33 29.11 -1.86
N ASN A 207 12.26 28.99 -1.09
CA ASN A 207 10.94 28.55 -1.56
C ASN A 207 10.94 27.15 -2.22
N TYR A 208 11.85 26.27 -1.80
CA TYR A 208 11.79 24.84 -2.10
C TYR A 208 11.41 24.13 -0.81
N TYR A 209 10.30 23.40 -0.85
CA TYR A 209 9.73 22.71 0.30
C TYR A 209 9.87 21.19 0.19
N GLY A 210 10.74 20.72 -0.71
CA GLY A 210 10.93 19.30 -0.98
C GLY A 210 9.99 18.78 -2.06
N GLU A 211 9.57 19.62 -3.00
CA GLU A 211 8.77 19.19 -4.14
C GLU A 211 9.58 18.17 -4.96
N THR A 212 9.02 16.98 -5.15
CA THR A 212 9.58 15.89 -5.97
C THR A 212 8.64 15.60 -7.14
N GLU A 213 9.18 15.19 -8.28
CA GLU A 213 8.36 14.55 -9.31
C GLU A 213 8.12 13.09 -8.90
N ALA A 214 6.90 12.77 -8.47
CA ALA A 214 6.48 11.41 -8.14
C ALA A 214 6.12 10.62 -9.41
#